data_AF-A0AAI9EJ71-F1
#
_entry.id   AF-A0AAI9EJ71-F1
#
_cell.length_a   1.000
_cell.length_b   1.000
_cell.length_c   1.000
_cell.angle_alpha   90.00
_cell.angle_beta   90.00
_cell.angle_gamma   90.00
#
_symmetry.space_group_name_H-M   'P 1'
#
loop_
_entity.id
_entity.type
_entity.pdbx_description
1 polymer ?
#
loop_
_entity_poly.entity_id
_entity_poly.type
_entity_poly.pdbx_seq_one_letter_code
_entity_poly.pdbx_strand_id
1 'polypeptide(L)'
;MTRRMADRAFRTSQEDTAATAPHLGPINAFVAAISEPDPEGFVPRIAPHHGGTDARVLSVLRDPGPATQVGVGSGFLSIEDATIHPGRQALFHPDPAERERREAHQVAAYARVGQILSDGARS
;
A
#
# COMPACT_ATOMS: atom_id res chain seq x y z
N MET A 1 -5.40 16.33 9.54
CA MET A 1 -5.09 14.88 9.67
C MET A 1 -3.84 14.75 10.52
N THR A 2 -3.88 13.94 11.58
CA THR A 2 -2.75 13.77 12.51
C THR A 2 -1.72 12.83 11.87
N ARG A 3 -0.54 13.33 11.54
CA ARG A 3 0.55 12.57 10.89
C ARG A 3 1.32 11.72 11.91
N ARG A 4 0.63 10.78 12.56
CA ARG A 4 1.17 10.06 13.72
C ARG A 4 2.33 9.12 13.38
N MET A 5 2.45 8.68 12.13
CA MET A 5 3.63 7.90 11.66
C MET A 5 4.96 8.66 11.78
N ALA A 6 4.94 10.00 11.91
CA ALA A 6 6.13 10.79 12.22
C ALA A 6 6.55 10.71 13.71
N ASP A 7 5.64 10.33 14.60
CA ASP A 7 5.95 10.09 16.02
C ASP A 7 6.62 8.72 16.15
N ARG A 8 7.84 8.73 16.70
CA ARG A 8 8.66 7.52 16.84
C ARG A 8 8.02 6.47 17.74
N ALA A 9 7.43 6.86 18.86
CA ALA A 9 6.83 5.93 19.81
C ALA A 9 5.61 5.25 19.18
N PHE A 10 4.79 6.03 18.48
CA PHE A 10 3.65 5.49 17.75
C PHE A 10 4.10 4.57 16.61
N ARG A 11 5.08 4.96 15.80
CA ARG A 11 5.61 4.11 14.73
C ARG A 11 6.16 2.78 15.27
N THR A 12 6.97 2.80 16.32
CA THR A 12 7.50 1.56 16.93
C THR A 12 6.38 0.67 17.45
N SER A 13 5.33 1.23 18.07
CA SER A 13 4.18 0.41 18.49
C SER A 13 3.48 -0.29 17.32
N GLN A 14 3.44 0.34 16.14
CA GLN A 14 2.90 -0.30 14.94
C GLN A 14 3.83 -1.40 14.42
N GLU A 15 5.14 -1.20 14.45
CA GLU A 15 6.14 -2.20 14.08
C GLU A 15 6.03 -3.46 14.96
N ASP A 16 5.99 -3.27 16.27
CA ASP A 16 5.88 -4.35 17.25
C ASP A 16 4.57 -5.13 17.10
N THR A 17 3.46 -4.41 16.90
CA THR A 17 2.14 -5.01 16.70
C THR A 17 2.07 -5.79 15.39
N ALA A 18 2.66 -5.26 14.31
CA ALA A 18 2.62 -5.90 12.99
C ALA A 18 3.29 -7.28 12.97
N ALA A 19 4.25 -7.54 13.86
CA ALA A 19 4.94 -8.82 13.97
C ALA A 19 4.08 -9.94 14.58
N THR A 20 3.07 -9.59 15.38
CA THR A 20 2.34 -10.55 16.22
C THR A 20 0.82 -10.53 16.06
N ALA A 21 0.26 -9.47 15.46
CA ALA A 21 -1.18 -9.30 15.26
C ALA A 21 -1.80 -10.40 14.39
N PRO A 22 -2.70 -11.25 14.93
CA PRO A 22 -3.29 -12.35 14.16
C PRO A 22 -4.05 -11.91 12.91
N HIS A 23 -4.76 -10.77 12.99
CA HIS A 23 -5.51 -10.20 11.87
C HIS A 23 -4.61 -9.72 10.71
N LEU A 24 -3.30 -9.54 10.94
CA LEU A 24 -2.33 -9.22 9.89
C LEU A 24 -1.60 -10.43 9.33
N GLY A 25 -1.62 -11.58 10.00
CA GLY A 25 -0.86 -12.76 9.60
C GLY A 25 -1.03 -13.13 8.12
N PRO A 26 -2.27 -13.34 7.63
CA PRO A 26 -2.52 -13.64 6.22
C PRO A 26 -2.10 -12.52 5.26
N ILE A 27 -2.26 -11.26 5.65
CA ILE A 27 -1.90 -10.10 4.84
C ILE A 27 -0.37 -9.98 4.71
N ASN A 28 0.36 -10.14 5.81
CA ASN A 28 1.82 -10.10 5.83
C ASN A 28 2.41 -11.23 4.97
N ALA A 29 1.84 -12.45 5.06
CA ALA A 29 2.23 -13.57 4.21
C ALA A 29 1.98 -13.28 2.72
N PHE A 30 0.83 -12.68 2.40
CA PHE A 30 0.52 -12.24 1.04
C PHE A 30 1.52 -11.19 0.53
N VAL A 31 1.77 -10.13 1.30
CA VAL A 31 2.74 -9.07 0.97
C VAL A 31 4.14 -9.65 0.73
N ALA A 32 4.60 -10.57 1.58
CA ALA A 32 5.87 -11.26 1.38
C ALA A 32 5.90 -12.02 0.05
N ALA A 33 4.85 -12.81 -0.25
CA ALA A 33 4.78 -13.63 -1.47
C ALA A 33 4.76 -12.79 -2.76
N ILE A 34 4.18 -11.59 -2.75
CA ILE A 34 4.17 -10.68 -3.91
C ILE A 34 5.38 -9.74 -3.98
N SER A 35 6.21 -9.70 -2.92
CA SER A 35 7.47 -8.97 -2.93
C SER A 35 8.60 -9.78 -3.58
N GLU A 36 8.54 -11.11 -3.53
CA GLU A 36 9.56 -12.00 -4.12
C GLU A 36 9.70 -11.94 -5.67
N PRO A 37 8.63 -11.73 -6.47
CA PRO A 37 8.75 -11.74 -7.93
C PRO A 37 9.36 -10.47 -8.55
N ASP A 38 9.40 -9.35 -7.83
CA ASP A 38 9.89 -8.07 -8.35
C ASP A 38 10.97 -7.48 -7.42
N PRO A 39 12.26 -7.67 -7.74
CA PRO A 39 13.35 -7.14 -6.92
C PRO A 39 13.44 -5.61 -6.92
N GLU A 40 12.74 -4.93 -7.84
CA GLU A 40 12.60 -3.46 -7.83
C GLU A 40 11.24 -3.00 -7.27
N GLY A 41 10.28 -3.92 -7.13
CA GLY A 41 8.91 -3.69 -6.69
C GLY A 41 8.79 -3.66 -5.18
N PHE A 42 8.78 -2.47 -4.59
CA PHE A 42 8.50 -2.30 -3.17
C PHE A 42 7.01 -2.46 -2.86
N VAL A 43 6.67 -3.44 -2.02
CA VAL A 43 5.30 -3.62 -1.49
C VAL A 43 5.28 -3.22 0.00
N PRO A 44 4.58 -2.15 0.40
CA PRO A 44 4.49 -1.76 1.80
C PRO A 44 3.68 -2.75 2.62
N ARG A 45 4.04 -2.88 3.90
CA ARG A 45 3.19 -3.54 4.90
C ARG A 45 1.98 -2.66 5.22
N ILE A 46 0.92 -3.22 5.80
CA ILE A 46 -0.23 -2.43 6.28
C ILE A 46 -0.02 -2.05 7.74
N ALA A 47 -0.28 -0.80 8.11
CA ALA A 47 -0.19 -0.40 9.52
C ALA A 47 -1.34 -1.08 10.32
N PRO A 48 -1.05 -1.79 11.43
CA PRO A 48 -2.07 -2.60 12.13
C PRO A 48 -3.30 -1.83 12.59
N HIS A 49 -3.18 -0.55 12.91
CA HIS A 49 -4.33 0.25 13.33
C HIS A 49 -5.39 0.49 12.23
N HIS A 50 -5.07 0.22 10.95
CA HIS A 50 -6.05 0.23 9.85
C HIS A 50 -6.88 -1.06 9.75
N GLY A 51 -6.65 -2.00 10.66
CA GLY A 51 -7.28 -3.33 10.66
C GLY A 51 -6.51 -4.32 9.80
N GLY A 52 -7.09 -5.51 9.61
CA GLY A 52 -6.53 -6.56 8.79
C GLY A 52 -7.63 -7.39 8.13
N THR A 53 -7.59 -8.71 8.31
CA THR A 53 -8.64 -9.60 7.82
C THR A 53 -10.02 -9.35 8.43
N ASP A 54 -10.08 -8.57 9.51
CA ASP A 54 -11.28 -8.11 10.19
C ASP A 54 -11.78 -6.73 9.69
N ALA A 55 -11.09 -6.11 8.73
CA ALA A 55 -11.46 -4.81 8.19
C ALA A 55 -12.82 -4.86 7.49
N ARG A 56 -13.71 -3.91 7.85
CA ARG A 56 -15.05 -3.78 7.24
C ARG A 56 -15.06 -2.96 5.96
N VAL A 57 -13.98 -2.21 5.71
CA VAL A 57 -13.84 -1.30 4.58
C VAL A 57 -12.47 -1.53 3.97
N LEU A 58 -12.44 -1.76 2.66
CA LEU A 58 -11.21 -1.84 1.87
C LEU A 58 -11.00 -0.51 1.14
N SER A 59 -9.88 0.16 1.41
CA SER A 59 -9.46 1.33 0.66
C SER A 59 -8.48 0.92 -0.43
N VAL A 60 -8.82 1.17 -1.70
CA VAL A 60 -7.93 0.92 -2.84
C VAL A 60 -7.31 2.24 -3.27
N LEU A 61 -5.98 2.31 -3.22
CA LEU A 61 -5.21 3.51 -3.49
C LEU A 61 -4.28 3.29 -4.69
N ARG A 62 -3.89 4.40 -5.31
CA ARG A 62 -3.21 4.44 -6.61
C ARG A 62 -1.79 3.87 -6.57
N ASP A 63 -0.95 4.44 -5.73
CA ASP A 63 0.41 3.96 -5.50
C ASP A 63 0.87 4.43 -4.12
N PRO A 64 1.67 3.61 -3.42
CA PRO A 64 2.36 4.04 -2.23
C PRO A 64 3.51 4.99 -2.62
N GLY A 65 3.49 6.21 -2.06
CA GLY A 65 4.54 7.22 -2.31
C GLY A 65 5.83 6.93 -1.53
N PRO A 66 6.91 7.73 -1.70
CA PRO A 66 8.19 7.48 -1.03
C PRO A 66 8.12 7.36 0.50
N ALA A 67 7.12 7.96 1.17
CA ALA A 67 6.93 7.82 2.62
C ALA A 67 6.54 6.41 3.07
N THR A 68 6.23 5.49 2.16
CA THR A 68 5.99 4.10 2.54
C THR A 68 7.26 3.26 2.50
N GLN A 69 8.37 3.74 1.92
CA GLN A 69 9.60 2.96 1.74
C GLN A 69 10.42 2.89 3.04
N VAL A 70 11.01 1.72 3.32
CA VAL A 70 11.93 1.55 4.46
C VAL A 70 13.16 2.43 4.26
N GLY A 71 13.54 3.20 5.29
CA GLY A 71 14.70 4.11 5.25
C GLY A 71 14.40 5.52 4.73
N VAL A 72 13.29 5.72 4.00
CA VAL A 72 12.80 7.04 3.59
C VAL A 72 11.58 7.46 4.42
N GLY A 73 10.66 6.53 4.67
CA GLY A 73 9.45 6.75 5.45
C GLY A 73 9.12 5.60 6.41
N SER A 74 7.83 5.33 6.60
CA SER A 74 7.34 4.44 7.67
C SER A 74 7.53 2.95 7.40
N GLY A 75 7.71 2.54 6.13
CA GLY A 75 7.64 1.12 5.75
C GLY A 75 6.21 0.59 5.63
N PHE A 76 5.20 1.42 5.89
CA PHE A 76 3.80 1.06 5.91
C PHE A 76 2.97 1.85 4.89
N LEU A 77 1.87 1.26 4.44
CA LEU A 77 0.77 1.96 3.81
C LEU A 77 -0.13 2.51 4.92
N SER A 78 -0.04 3.80 5.19
CA SER A 78 -0.85 4.46 6.22
C SER A 78 -1.28 5.87 5.80
N ILE A 79 -2.56 6.22 6.04
CA ILE A 79 -3.08 7.60 5.83
C ILE A 79 -2.45 8.64 6.76
N GLU A 80 -1.70 8.18 7.76
CA GLU A 80 -0.96 9.04 8.68
C GLU A 80 0.44 9.40 8.14
N ASP A 81 0.86 8.83 7.01
CA ASP A 81 2.09 9.21 6.33
C ASP A 81 1.97 10.56 5.62
N ALA A 82 3.07 11.30 5.62
CA ALA A 82 3.11 12.67 5.10
C ALA A 82 2.96 12.75 3.58
N THR A 83 3.26 11.67 2.84
CA THR A 83 3.22 11.63 1.37
C THR A 83 2.55 10.36 0.83
N ILE A 84 1.25 10.20 1.13
CA ILE A 84 0.42 9.48 0.15
C ILE A 84 0.26 10.43 -1.04
N HIS A 85 0.69 10.01 -2.23
CA HIS A 85 0.50 10.76 -3.47
C HIS A 85 -0.65 10.15 -4.30
N PRO A 86 -1.93 10.32 -3.91
CA PRO A 86 -3.04 9.78 -4.70
C PRO A 86 -3.33 10.61 -5.97
N GLY A 87 -2.49 11.61 -6.31
CA GLY A 87 -2.73 12.62 -7.36
C GLY A 87 -1.89 12.45 -8.63
N ARG A 88 -2.21 13.26 -9.66
CA ARG A 88 -1.57 13.22 -11.01
C ARG A 88 -0.05 13.36 -11.00
N GLN A 89 0.54 13.92 -9.94
CA GLN A 89 1.99 14.09 -9.80
C GLN A 89 2.76 12.76 -9.74
N ALA A 90 2.13 11.67 -9.30
CA ALA A 90 2.77 10.34 -9.30
C ALA A 90 3.03 9.81 -10.73
N LEU A 91 2.29 10.30 -11.72
CA LEU A 91 2.47 9.98 -13.14
C LEU A 91 3.44 10.94 -13.83
N PHE A 92 4.01 11.92 -13.13
CA PHE A 92 4.89 12.89 -13.75
C PHE A 92 6.22 12.22 -14.13
N HIS A 93 6.42 12.05 -15.43
CA HIS A 93 7.68 11.65 -16.03
C HIS A 93 7.95 12.59 -17.21
N PRO A 94 9.21 13.02 -17.48
CA PRO A 94 9.50 13.93 -18.57
C PRO A 94 9.07 13.37 -19.95
N ASP A 95 9.25 12.07 -20.16
CA ASP A 95 8.86 11.38 -21.39
C ASP A 95 7.32 11.17 -21.49
N PRO A 96 6.65 11.71 -22.53
CA PRO A 96 5.23 11.48 -22.80
C PRO A 96 4.83 10.01 -22.97
N ALA A 97 5.66 9.19 -23.61
CA ALA A 97 5.33 7.77 -23.85
C ALA A 97 5.30 6.99 -22.53
N GLU A 98 6.23 7.30 -21.62
CA GLU A 98 6.25 6.73 -20.28
C GLU A 98 5.03 7.17 -19.45
N ARG A 99 4.55 8.41 -19.61
CA ARG A 99 3.30 8.84 -18.95
C ARG A 99 2.09 8.04 -19.42
N GLU A 100 1.96 7.85 -20.73
CA GLU A 100 0.88 7.05 -21.33
C GLU A 100 0.96 5.59 -20.88
N ARG A 101 2.15 5.00 -20.85
CA ARG A 101 2.38 3.63 -20.35
C ARG A 101 1.93 3.49 -18.89
N ARG A 102 2.27 4.45 -18.02
CA ARG A 102 1.88 4.44 -16.61
C ARG A 102 0.36 4.58 -16.43
N GLU A 103 -0.29 5.43 -17.22
CA GLU A 103 -1.74 5.58 -17.20
C GLU A 103 -2.44 4.30 -17.68
N ALA A 104 -1.98 3.70 -18.78
CA ALA A 104 -2.52 2.43 -19.28
C ALA A 104 -2.34 1.28 -18.27
N HIS A 105 -1.17 1.18 -17.65
CA HIS A 105 -0.90 0.19 -16.60
C HIS A 105 -1.87 0.37 -15.41
N GLN A 106 -2.09 1.61 -14.97
CA GLN A 106 -2.99 1.93 -13.88
C GLN A 106 -4.44 1.53 -14.19
N VAL A 107 -4.94 1.86 -15.38
CA VAL A 107 -6.29 1.46 -15.80
C VAL A 107 -6.44 -0.06 -15.81
N ALA A 108 -5.45 -0.77 -16.37
CA ALA A 108 -5.44 -2.24 -16.38
C ALA A 108 -5.40 -2.85 -14.97
N ALA A 109 -4.61 -2.28 -14.06
CA ALA A 109 -4.52 -2.72 -12.67
C ALA A 109 -5.86 -2.57 -11.94
N TYR A 110 -6.51 -1.40 -12.04
CA TYR A 110 -7.82 -1.19 -11.42
C TYR A 110 -8.90 -2.09 -12.02
N ALA A 111 -8.89 -2.32 -13.34
CA ALA A 111 -9.82 -3.25 -13.97
C ALA A 111 -9.65 -4.68 -13.43
N ARG A 112 -8.40 -5.15 -13.28
CA ARG A 112 -8.08 -6.45 -12.69
C ARG A 112 -8.55 -6.55 -11.23
N VAL A 113 -8.31 -5.52 -10.42
CA VAL A 113 -8.81 -5.48 -9.03
C VAL A 113 -10.33 -5.58 -9.01
N GLY A 114 -11.03 -4.84 -9.89
CA GLY A 114 -12.49 -4.90 -10.02
C GLY A 114 -12.99 -6.30 -10.35
N GLN A 115 -12.30 -7.04 -11.24
CA GLN A 115 -12.64 -8.43 -11.56
C GLN A 115 -12.48 -9.35 -10.34
N ILE A 116 -11.33 -9.28 -9.66
CA ILE A 116 -11.06 -10.10 -8.45
C ILE A 116 -12.14 -9.87 -7.38
N LEU A 117 -12.48 -8.61 -7.10
CA LEU A 117 -13.50 -8.27 -6.12
C LEU A 117 -14.89 -8.74 -6.54
N SER A 118 -15.20 -8.67 -7.83
CA SER A 118 -16.49 -9.12 -8.37
C SER A 118 -16.64 -10.63 -8.35
N ASP A 119 -15.56 -11.37 -8.60
CA ASP A 119 -15.58 -12.84 -8.59
C ASP A 119 -15.64 -13.38 -7.16
N GLY A 120 -14.91 -12.77 -6.22
CA GLY A 120 -14.98 -13.13 -4.80
C GLY A 120 -16.31 -12.79 -4.13
N ALA A 121 -17.08 -11.82 -4.65
CA ALA A 121 -18.43 -11.53 -4.18
C ALA A 121 -19.49 -12.54 -4.66
N ARG A 122 -19.16 -13.41 -5.63
CA ARG A 122 -20.07 -14.43 -6.19
C ARG A 122 -19.83 -15.84 -5.64
N SER A 123 -18.74 -16.05 -4.89
CA SER A 123 -18.36 -17.30 -4.22
C SER A 123 -18.82 -17.32 -2.77
#